data_AF-A0A1M5AKZ1-F1
#
_entry.id   AF-A0A1M5AKZ1-F1
#
_cell.length_a   1.000
_cell.length_b   1.000
_cell.length_c   1.000
_cell.angle_alpha   90.00
_cell.angle_beta   90.00
_cell.angle_gamma   90.00
#
_symmetry.space_group_name_H-M   'P 1'
#
loop_
_entity.id
_entity.type
_entity.pdbx_description
1 polymer ?
#
loop_
_entity_poly.entity_id
_entity_poly.type
_entity_poly.pdbx_seq_one_letter_code
_entity_poly.pdbx_strand_id
1 'polypeptide(L)' 'MVTQKSKLAERLAYEVLSPYQCPNHRHWYQKGDIVDLLPCEAEFLKLGGKVKAVLTTQQKEKANG' A
#
# COMPACT_ATOMS: atom_id res chain seq x y z
N MET A 1 -2.92 -33.64 0.91
CA MET A 1 -3.45 -32.27 0.71
C MET A 1 -2.27 -31.37 0.45
N VAL A 2 -2.09 -30.89 -0.78
CA VAL A 2 -0.92 -30.07 -1.14
C VAL A 2 -1.13 -28.70 -0.51
N THR A 3 -0.32 -28.38 0.49
CA THR A 3 -0.18 -27.03 1.05
C THR A 3 0.23 -26.10 -0.08
N GLN A 4 -0.76 -25.48 -0.74
CA GLN A 4 -0.52 -24.37 -1.64
C GLN A 4 0.15 -23.29 -0.79
N LYS A 5 1.43 -23.05 -1.05
CA LYS A 5 2.14 -21.88 -0.54
C LYS A 5 1.41 -20.68 -1.12
N SER A 6 0.48 -20.12 -0.35
CA SER A 6 -0.25 -18.90 -0.68
C SER A 6 0.78 -17.90 -1.15
N LYS A 7 0.71 -17.55 -2.44
CA LYS A 7 1.52 -16.49 -3.03
C LYS A 7 1.31 -15.27 -2.14
N LEU A 8 2.31 -14.94 -1.31
CA LEU A 8 2.27 -13.79 -0.42
C LEU A 8 1.93 -12.61 -1.32
N ALA A 9 0.71 -12.07 -1.17
CA ALA A 9 0.25 -11.00 -2.02
C ALA A 9 1.25 -9.85 -1.90
N GLU A 10 1.78 -9.41 -3.03
CA GLU A 10 2.77 -8.35 -3.07
C GLU A 10 2.14 -7.09 -2.48
N ARG A 11 2.79 -6.53 -1.45
CA ARG A 11 2.38 -5.26 -0.85
C ARG A 11 2.77 -4.15 -1.82
N LEU A 12 1.86 -3.21 -2.03
CA LEU A 12 2.06 -2.07 -2.93
C LEU A 12 2.02 -0.79 -2.10
N ALA A 13 2.75 0.23 -2.58
CA ALA A 13 2.80 1.54 -1.95
C ALA A 13 1.58 2.39 -2.33
N TYR A 14 0.93 2.96 -1.32
CA TYR A 14 -0.21 3.87 -1.47
C TYR A 14 0.02 5.15 -0.70
N GLU A 15 -0.41 6.28 -1.26
CA GLU A 15 -0.40 7.57 -0.59
C GLU A 15 -1.72 7.77 0.13
N VAL A 16 -1.64 8.17 1.40
CA VAL A 16 -2.79 8.44 2.24
C VAL A 16 -3.37 9.82 1.88
N LEU A 17 -4.64 9.83 1.47
CA LEU A 17 -5.37 11.05 1.11
C LEU A 17 -6.14 11.66 2.28
N SER A 18 -6.53 10.84 3.24
CA SER A 18 -7.29 11.25 4.41
C SER A 18 -6.82 10.44 5.63
N PRO A 19 -6.62 11.08 6.80
CA PRO A 19 -6.18 10.36 7.99
C PRO A 19 -7.09 9.18 8.32
N TYR A 20 -6.47 8.07 8.70
CA TYR A 20 -7.18 6.88 9.15
C TYR A 20 -6.34 6.09 10.15
N GLN A 21 -7.03 5.38 11.03
CA GLN A 21 -6.39 4.45 11.94
C GLN A 21 -6.34 3.07 11.29
N CYS A 22 -5.15 2.51 11.15
CA CYS A 22 -4.98 1.14 10.70
C CYS A 22 -5.52 0.17 11.76
N PRO A 23 -6.52 -0.67 11.43
CA PRO A 23 -7.16 -1.54 12.41
C PRO A 23 -6.19 -2.58 12.98
N ASN A 24 -5.24 -3.06 12.17
CA ASN A 24 -4.29 -4.10 12.57
C ASN A 24 -3.17 -3.57 13.48
N HIS A 25 -2.73 -2.33 13.28
CA HIS A 25 -1.52 -1.80 13.94
C HIS A 25 -1.81 -0.72 14.99
N ARG A 26 -3.09 -0.34 15.20
CA ARG A 26 -3.50 0.81 16.04
C ARG A 26 -2.67 2.07 15.76
N HIS A 27 -2.21 2.21 14.52
CA HIS A 27 -1.38 3.32 14.08
C HIS A 27 -2.25 4.30 13.29
N TRP A 28 -2.06 5.59 13.53
CA TRP A 28 -2.74 6.65 12.80
C TRP A 28 -1.85 7.12 11.66
N TYR A 29 -2.31 6.88 10.43
CA TYR A 29 -1.67 7.45 9.25
C TYR A 29 -2.23 8.82 8.96
N GLN A 30 -1.35 9.76 8.60
CA GLN A 30 -1.68 11.12 8.24
C GLN A 30 -1.76 11.27 6.71
N LYS A 31 -2.39 12.35 6.26
CA LYS A 31 -2.45 12.67 4.83
C LYS A 31 -1.04 12.95 4.31
N GLY A 32 -0.69 12.32 3.18
CA GLY A 32 0.62 12.42 2.54
C GLY A 32 1.57 11.28 2.92
N ASP A 33 1.25 10.48 3.95
CA ASP A 33 2.05 9.30 4.28
C ASP A 33 2.02 8.26 3.16
N ILE A 34 3.10 7.50 3.03
CA ILE A 34 3.21 6.37 2.12
C ILE A 34 3.12 5.08 2.93
N VAL A 35 2.19 4.21 2.55
CA VAL A 35 1.89 2.97 3.27
C VAL A 35 1.92 1.76 2.33
N ASP A 36 2.55 0.68 2.79
CA ASP A 36 2.60 -0.60 2.08
C ASP A 36 1.42 -1.50 2.47
N LEU A 37 0.43 -1.56 1.60
CA LEU A 37 -0.82 -2.28 1.81
C LEU A 37 -0.93 -3.48 0.89
N LEU A 38 -1.60 -4.52 1.36
CA LEU A 38 -2.06 -5.59 0.47
C LEU A 38 -3.12 -5.04 -0.50
N PRO A 39 -3.24 -5.60 -1.72
CA PRO A 39 -4.22 -5.14 -2.70
C PRO A 39 -5.65 -5.11 -2.13
N CYS A 40 -6.04 -6.15 -1.39
CA CYS A 40 -7.35 -6.25 -0.75
C CYS A 40 -7.58 -5.21 0.37
N GLU A 41 -6.55 -4.87 1.16
CA GLU A 41 -6.63 -3.79 2.15
C GLU A 41 -6.74 -2.42 1.46
N ALA A 42 -5.96 -2.23 0.40
CA ALA A 42 -5.95 -1.00 -0.38
C ALA A 42 -7.27 -0.76 -1.13
N GLU A 43 -7.93 -1.81 -1.65
CA GLU A 43 -9.23 -1.69 -2.29
C GLU A 43 -10.28 -1.12 -1.34
N PHE A 44 -10.34 -1.64 -0.10
CA PHE A 44 -11.25 -1.12 0.92
C PHE A 44 -10.97 0.36 1.22
N LEU A 45 -9.71 0.72 1.40
CA LEU A 45 -9.30 2.09 1.69
C LEU A 45 -9.51 3.04 0.50
N LYS A 46 -9.35 2.54 -0.75
CA LYS A 46 -9.64 3.29 -1.98
C LYS A 46 -11.13 3.58 -2.13
N LEU A 47 -12.00 2.61 -1.84
CA LEU A 47 -13.46 2.81 -1.86
C LEU A 47 -13.89 3.92 -0.89
N GLY A 48 -13.23 4.02 0.27
CA GLY A 48 -13.43 5.10 1.24
C GLY A 48 -12.69 6.40 0.93
N GLY A 49 -12.00 6.51 -0.21
CA GLY A 49 -11.20 7.69 -0.58
C GLY A 49 -10.03 7.97 0.37
N LYS A 50 -9.58 6.98 1.13
CA LYS A 50 -8.53 7.12 2.15
C LYS A 50 -7.13 7.05 1.58
N VAL A 51 -6.93 6.26 0.52
CA VAL A 51 -5.62 6.08 -0.12
C VAL A 51 -5.72 6.08 -1.64
N LYS A 52 -4.63 6.46 -2.33
CA LYS A 52 -4.46 6.28 -3.78
C LYS A 52 -3.20 5.49 -4.08
N ALA A 53 -3.18 4.77 -5.19
CA ALA A 53 -1.96 4.09 -5.62
C ALA A 53 -0.88 5.12 -5.92
N VAL A 54 0.30 4.95 -5.33
CA VAL A 54 1.47 5.67 -5.81
C VAL A 54 1.85 4.98 -7.10
N LEU A 55 1.66 5.64 -8.22
CA LEU A 55 2.38 5.26 -9.43
C LEU A 55 3.83 5.56 -9.13
N THR A 56 4.54 4.60 -8.54
CA THR A 56 5.98 4.67 -8.47
C THR A 56 6.43 4.62 -9.92
N THR A 57 6.66 5.79 -10.51
CA THR A 57 7.56 5.91 -11.63
C THR A 57 8.91 5.48 -11.09
N GLN A 58 9.12 4.17 -10.99
CA GLN A 58 10.43 3.56 -11.12
C GLN A 58 10.87 3.82 -12.56
N GLN A 59 11.08 5.10 -12.90
CA GLN A 59 12.24 5.42 -13.71
C GLN A 59 13.40 5.03 -12.81
N LYS A 60 13.78 3.76 -13.00
CA LYS A 60 15.13 3.25 -13.02
C LYS A 60 16.13 4.38 -13.30
N GLU A 61 16.44 5.19 -12.30
CA GLU A 61 17.75 5.81 -12.18
C GLU A 61 18.71 4.67 -11.84
N LYS A 62 19.04 3.87 -12.86
CA LYS A 62 20.36 3.26 -12.90
C LYS A 62 21.33 4.41 -13.12
N ALA A 63 21.87 4.88 -12.00
CA ALA A 63 23.27 5.22 -11.80
C ALA A 63 24.01 5.84 -13.00
N ASN A 64 24.32 7.12 -12.82
CA ASN A 64 25.53 7.81 -13.26
C ASN A 64 26.78 6.90 -13.28
N GLY A 65 27.62 7.04 -14.31
CA GLY A 65 28.94 6.39 -14.44
C GLY A 65 29.51 6.54 -15.84
#